data_AF-A0A2D5RVA6-F1
#
_entry.id   AF-A0A2D5RVA6-F1
#
_cell.length_a   1.000
_cell.length_b   1.000
_cell.length_c   1.000
_cell.angle_alpha   90.00
_cell.angle_beta   90.00
_cell.angle_gamma   90.00
#
_symmetry.space_group_name_H-M   'P 1'
#
loop_
_entity.id
_entity.type
_entity.pdbx_description
1 polymer ?
#
loop_
_entity_poly.entity_id
_entity_poly.type
_entity_poly.pdbx_seq_one_letter_code
_entity_poly.pdbx_strand_id
1 'polypeptide(L)'
;MKKQLEPQIYVKVAKDRFKRRLARRGKTYNRFISVSKAVLGYKIIEAPVKICLYSAHGKDNSTFLDTLIFFEKLSQAQDEHKILISFEQTTRIEAAAIITLYALIEDLLQQTSIKIRFSLSKMNPEVNSTLRVSYLQKLMTNKSDITYNFKTKLPLPVITGCSNQYVDSIVDYLIQSVYEGNMEPEKEWTISVAIQEAVNNVGLHAYPADDSGKKKWWILCQVIDKQLYLAIYDKGVGIPMTIVQRGFFSSRFRSNYPNAYSMYVKMLRSSGRAAALSSVVGGTKRLLSDSEAINLSMIPDSTRTSKSKHGQGSKSIKRLVEENVDGKLWIFSNSGLYVKSQGAEQDLVDLPMPISGTLVQWNINLV
;
A
#
# COMPACT_ATOMS: atom_id res chain seq x y z
N MET A 1 -41.45 7.67 -33.70
CA MET A 1 -41.76 6.23 -33.82
C MET A 1 -41.32 5.50 -32.55
N LYS A 2 -42.25 5.08 -31.68
CA LYS A 2 -41.94 4.20 -30.54
C LYS A 2 -41.73 2.78 -31.07
N LYS A 3 -40.53 2.20 -30.91
CA LYS A 3 -40.27 0.78 -31.20
C LYS A 3 -41.18 -0.05 -30.30
N GLN A 4 -42.21 -0.69 -30.86
CA GLN A 4 -42.99 -1.69 -30.16
C GLN A 4 -42.08 -2.90 -29.89
N LEU A 5 -41.82 -3.17 -28.60
CA LEU A 5 -41.15 -4.39 -28.16
C LEU A 5 -42.07 -5.59 -28.43
N GLU A 6 -41.49 -6.66 -28.97
CA GLU A 6 -42.22 -7.86 -29.39
C GLU A 6 -43.06 -8.48 -28.24
N PRO A 7 -44.27 -9.01 -28.53
CA PRO A 7 -45.20 -9.56 -27.54
C PRO A 7 -44.58 -10.64 -26.62
N GLN A 8 -43.59 -11.39 -27.12
CA GLN A 8 -42.91 -12.44 -26.36
C GLN A 8 -42.11 -11.90 -25.16
N ILE A 9 -41.60 -10.67 -25.26
CA ILE A 9 -40.84 -10.02 -24.18
C ILE A 9 -41.77 -9.66 -23.02
N TYR A 10 -42.98 -9.18 -23.31
CA TYR A 10 -43.98 -8.87 -22.29
C TYR A 10 -44.41 -10.09 -21.48
N VAL A 11 -44.59 -11.23 -22.16
CA VAL A 11 -44.96 -12.50 -21.51
C VAL A 11 -43.84 -12.99 -20.60
N LYS A 12 -42.57 -12.88 -21.02
CA LYS A 12 -41.42 -13.25 -20.20
C LYS A 12 -41.30 -12.38 -18.95
N VAL A 13 -41.42 -11.06 -19.10
CA VAL A 13 -41.39 -10.11 -17.98
C VAL A 13 -42.55 -10.36 -17.00
N ALA A 14 -43.74 -10.68 -17.49
CA ALA A 14 -44.90 -11.02 -16.66
C ALA A 14 -44.68 -12.31 -15.85
N LYS A 15 -44.13 -13.36 -16.48
CA LYS A 15 -43.78 -14.63 -15.79
C LYS A 15 -42.74 -14.41 -14.70
N ASP A 16 -41.70 -13.61 -14.96
CA ASP A 16 -40.66 -13.31 -13.97
C ASP A 16 -41.21 -12.50 -12.79
N ARG A 17 -42.11 -11.53 -13.04
CA ARG A 17 -42.80 -10.78 -11.98
C ARG A 17 -43.66 -11.68 -11.11
N PHE A 18 -44.39 -12.62 -11.72
CA PHE A 18 -45.22 -13.58 -11.00
C PHE A 18 -44.38 -14.50 -10.09
N LYS A 19 -43.27 -15.05 -10.61
CA LYS A 19 -42.32 -15.86 -9.82
C LYS A 19 -41.75 -15.09 -8.63
N ARG A 20 -41.36 -13.83 -8.83
CA ARG A 20 -40.85 -12.95 -7.74
C ARG A 20 -41.92 -12.65 -6.69
N ARG A 21 -43.19 -12.49 -7.10
CA ARG A 21 -44.32 -12.28 -6.19
C ARG A 21 -44.58 -13.52 -5.33
N LEU A 22 -44.55 -14.71 -5.93
CA LEU A 22 -44.68 -15.98 -5.20
C LEU A 22 -43.52 -16.17 -4.21
N ALA A 23 -42.27 -15.89 -4.61
CA ALA A 23 -41.09 -16.01 -3.75
C ALA A 23 -41.06 -15.02 -2.56
N ARG A 24 -41.87 -13.95 -2.61
CA ARG A 24 -42.05 -12.97 -1.53
C ARG A 24 -43.24 -13.27 -0.64
N ARG A 25 -44.14 -14.17 -1.05
CA ARG A 25 -45.34 -14.52 -0.30
C ARG A 25 -44.92 -15.30 0.95
N GLY A 26 -45.18 -14.72 2.13
CA GLY A 26 -44.82 -15.32 3.43
C GLY A 26 -43.48 -14.86 4.03
N LYS A 27 -42.71 -13.99 3.35
CA LYS A 27 -41.51 -13.38 3.95
C LYS A 27 -41.89 -12.09 4.67
N THR A 28 -41.65 -12.03 5.98
CA THR A 28 -41.77 -10.82 6.78
C THR A 28 -40.55 -9.91 6.55
N TYR A 29 -40.80 -8.60 6.40
CA TYR A 29 -39.75 -7.62 6.20
C TYR A 29 -38.90 -7.49 7.47
N ASN A 30 -37.64 -7.92 7.41
CA ASN A 30 -36.69 -7.77 8.50
C ASN A 30 -35.89 -6.47 8.31
N ARG A 31 -36.18 -5.44 9.13
CA ARG A 31 -35.52 -4.12 9.07
C ARG A 31 -34.02 -4.16 9.35
N PHE A 32 -33.52 -5.26 9.94
CA PHE A 32 -32.12 -5.42 10.34
C PHE A 32 -31.26 -6.13 9.28
N ILE A 33 -31.83 -6.54 8.15
CA ILE A 33 -31.06 -7.04 7.01
C ILE A 33 -30.60 -5.82 6.19
N SER A 34 -29.33 -5.45 6.29
CA SER A 34 -28.75 -4.49 5.34
C SER A 34 -28.78 -5.16 3.96
N VAL A 35 -29.72 -4.75 3.11
CA VAL A 35 -29.74 -5.21 1.72
C VAL A 35 -28.47 -4.63 1.07
N SER A 36 -27.50 -5.49 0.75
CA SER A 36 -26.35 -5.06 -0.05
C SER A 36 -26.90 -4.44 -1.33
N LYS A 37 -26.57 -3.16 -1.57
CA LYS A 37 -27.01 -2.50 -2.79
C LYS A 37 -26.38 -3.25 -3.96
N ALA A 38 -27.23 -3.83 -4.81
CA ALA A 38 -26.80 -4.55 -5.99
C ALA A 38 -27.35 -3.87 -7.24
N VAL A 39 -26.47 -3.53 -8.18
CA VAL A 39 -26.85 -2.96 -9.49
C VAL A 39 -26.38 -3.90 -10.58
N LEU A 40 -27.29 -4.40 -11.42
CA LEU A 40 -26.99 -5.36 -12.49
C LEU A 40 -26.22 -6.62 -12.00
N GLY A 41 -26.45 -7.02 -10.75
CA GLY A 41 -25.78 -8.15 -10.11
C GLY A 41 -24.35 -7.86 -9.61
N TYR A 42 -23.92 -6.60 -9.60
CA TYR A 42 -22.69 -6.17 -8.91
C TYR A 42 -23.01 -5.83 -7.46
N LYS A 43 -22.26 -6.39 -6.51
CA LYS A 43 -22.23 -5.90 -5.13
C LYS A 43 -21.53 -4.55 -5.09
N ILE A 44 -22.17 -3.55 -4.50
CA ILE A 44 -21.59 -2.22 -4.38
C ILE A 44 -20.79 -2.12 -3.09
N ILE A 45 -19.54 -1.67 -3.21
CA ILE A 45 -18.69 -1.29 -2.08
C ILE A 45 -18.43 0.20 -2.20
N GLU A 46 -19.01 0.97 -1.28
CA GLU A 46 -18.88 2.42 -1.24
C GLU A 46 -17.49 2.79 -0.69
N ALA A 47 -16.76 3.60 -1.43
CA ALA A 47 -15.50 4.19 -0.97
C ALA A 47 -15.81 5.38 -0.03
N PRO A 48 -14.94 5.66 0.96
CA PRO A 48 -15.16 6.74 1.90
C PRO A 48 -15.00 8.12 1.23
N VAL A 49 -15.44 9.17 1.93
CA VAL A 49 -15.36 10.56 1.45
C VAL A 49 -13.91 10.96 1.21
N LYS A 50 -12.99 10.57 2.10
CA LYS A 50 -11.54 10.77 1.96
C LYS A 50 -10.86 9.42 2.08
N ILE A 51 -9.92 9.14 1.18
CA ILE A 51 -9.15 7.89 1.19
C ILE A 51 -7.68 8.28 1.42
N CYS A 52 -7.20 8.13 2.65
CA CYS A 52 -5.91 8.68 3.08
C CYS A 52 -5.32 7.89 4.26
N LEU A 53 -4.09 7.40 4.08
CA LEU A 53 -3.33 6.71 5.13
C LEU A 53 -2.54 7.67 6.04
N TYR A 54 -2.17 8.86 5.54
CA TYR A 54 -1.36 9.83 6.29
C TYR A 54 -2.05 10.41 7.52
N SER A 55 -3.40 10.36 7.57
CA SER A 55 -4.18 10.83 8.72
C SER A 55 -3.89 10.05 10.01
N ALA A 56 -3.22 8.91 9.94
CA ALA A 56 -2.72 8.17 11.11
C ALA A 56 -1.72 8.97 11.98
N HIS A 57 -0.98 9.93 11.41
CA HIS A 57 -0.09 10.82 12.15
C HIS A 57 -0.80 12.07 12.71
N GLY A 58 -2.10 12.20 12.44
CA GLY A 58 -2.93 13.30 12.94
C GLY A 58 -3.58 13.02 14.29
N LYS A 59 -4.20 14.05 14.89
CA LYS A 59 -5.01 13.91 16.11
C LYS A 59 -6.29 13.09 15.90
N ASP A 60 -6.82 13.12 14.67
CA ASP A 60 -8.02 12.39 14.26
C ASP A 60 -7.63 11.33 13.22
N ASN A 61 -7.80 10.07 13.61
CA ASN A 61 -7.51 8.89 12.79
C ASN A 61 -8.78 8.31 12.10
N SER A 62 -9.92 9.00 12.16
CA SER A 62 -11.18 8.55 11.55
C SER A 62 -11.02 8.26 10.05
N THR A 63 -10.37 9.15 9.31
CA THR A 63 -10.13 8.98 7.87
C THR A 63 -9.23 7.78 7.58
N PHE A 64 -8.24 7.51 8.44
CA PHE A 64 -7.37 6.33 8.33
C PHE A 64 -8.17 5.05 8.53
N LEU A 65 -9.00 5.00 9.59
CA LEU A 65 -9.87 3.87 9.89
C LEU A 65 -10.88 3.63 8.78
N ASP A 66 -11.56 4.67 8.28
CA ASP A 66 -12.50 4.56 7.16
C ASP A 66 -11.82 4.00 5.90
N THR A 67 -10.58 4.40 5.64
CA THR A 67 -9.77 3.90 4.52
C THR A 67 -9.47 2.41 4.68
N LEU A 68 -9.05 1.96 5.87
CA LEU A 68 -8.74 0.55 6.10
C LEU A 68 -9.97 -0.35 6.16
N ILE A 69 -11.08 0.12 6.76
CA ILE A 69 -12.37 -0.58 6.73
C ILE A 69 -12.84 -0.76 5.28
N PHE A 70 -12.63 0.23 4.42
CA PHE A 70 -12.92 0.11 3.00
C PHE A 70 -12.05 -0.95 2.31
N PHE A 71 -10.74 -1.00 2.60
CA PHE A 71 -9.85 -2.04 2.07
C PHE A 71 -10.23 -3.44 2.59
N GLU A 72 -10.62 -3.57 3.85
CA GLU A 72 -11.08 -4.82 4.43
C GLU A 72 -12.38 -5.31 3.77
N LYS A 73 -13.34 -4.42 3.51
CA LYS A 73 -14.56 -4.77 2.76
C LYS A 73 -14.25 -5.29 1.36
N LEU A 74 -13.22 -4.75 0.71
CA LEU A 74 -12.77 -5.21 -0.61
C LEU A 74 -12.08 -6.57 -0.52
N SER A 75 -11.21 -6.79 0.46
CA SER A 75 -10.54 -8.09 0.63
C SER A 75 -11.52 -9.22 0.96
N GLN A 76 -12.53 -8.94 1.79
CA GLN A 76 -13.60 -9.89 2.13
C GLN A 76 -14.56 -10.19 0.97
N ALA A 77 -14.46 -9.47 -0.15
CA ALA A 77 -15.32 -9.67 -1.30
C ALA A 77 -14.76 -10.67 -2.33
N GLN A 78 -13.76 -11.47 -1.96
CA GLN A 78 -13.16 -12.52 -2.78
C GLN A 78 -14.17 -13.57 -3.30
N ASP A 79 -15.22 -13.85 -2.54
CA ASP A 79 -16.26 -14.83 -2.91
C ASP A 79 -17.30 -14.26 -3.89
N GLU A 80 -17.24 -12.96 -4.15
CA GLU A 80 -18.19 -12.29 -5.03
C GLU A 80 -17.80 -12.48 -6.49
N HIS A 81 -18.79 -12.69 -7.36
CA HIS A 81 -18.52 -12.76 -8.80
C HIS A 81 -18.35 -11.39 -9.45
N LYS A 82 -18.98 -10.35 -8.89
CA LYS A 82 -19.06 -9.00 -9.48
C LYS A 82 -19.08 -7.92 -8.40
N ILE A 83 -18.09 -7.02 -8.44
CA ILE A 83 -17.99 -5.87 -7.53
C ILE A 83 -18.02 -4.56 -8.32
N LEU A 84 -18.78 -3.60 -7.81
CA LEU A 84 -18.72 -2.20 -8.23
C LEU A 84 -18.18 -1.36 -7.05
N ILE A 85 -16.97 -0.82 -7.21
CA ILE A 85 -16.37 0.11 -6.26
C ILE A 85 -16.93 1.50 -6.54
N SER A 86 -17.63 2.09 -5.59
CA SER A 86 -18.31 3.37 -5.79
C SER A 86 -17.49 4.51 -5.20
N PHE A 87 -16.92 5.37 -6.04
CA PHE A 87 -16.23 6.60 -5.62
C PHE A 87 -17.13 7.83 -5.66
N GLU A 88 -18.45 7.67 -5.84
CA GLU A 88 -19.35 8.80 -6.15
C GLU A 88 -19.25 9.94 -5.13
N GLN A 89 -19.06 9.62 -3.85
CA GLN A 89 -18.96 10.58 -2.74
C GLN A 89 -17.51 10.94 -2.36
N THR A 90 -16.51 10.35 -3.01
CA THR A 90 -15.11 10.55 -2.67
C THR A 90 -14.64 11.93 -3.14
N THR A 91 -14.17 12.76 -2.23
CA THR A 91 -13.64 14.11 -2.51
C THR A 91 -12.13 14.14 -2.65
N ARG A 92 -11.41 13.16 -2.07
CA ARG A 92 -9.95 13.13 -2.06
C ARG A 92 -9.41 11.70 -1.96
N ILE A 93 -8.34 11.43 -2.70
CA ILE A 93 -7.59 10.17 -2.65
C ILE A 93 -6.10 10.46 -2.71
N GLU A 94 -5.35 9.88 -1.77
CA GLU A 94 -3.92 10.15 -1.60
C GLU A 94 -3.02 9.06 -2.19
N ALA A 95 -1.78 9.42 -2.54
CA ALA A 95 -0.81 8.55 -3.21
C ALA A 95 -0.60 7.20 -2.47
N ALA A 96 -0.34 7.26 -1.16
CA ALA A 96 -0.23 6.08 -0.29
C ALA A 96 -1.45 5.16 -0.36
N ALA A 97 -2.66 5.73 -0.45
CA ALA A 97 -3.87 4.92 -0.51
C ALA A 97 -4.13 4.36 -1.92
N ILE A 98 -3.77 5.09 -2.99
CA ILE A 98 -3.87 4.61 -4.37
C ILE A 98 -3.05 3.36 -4.59
N ILE A 99 -1.78 3.38 -4.16
CA ILE A 99 -0.88 2.25 -4.38
C ILE A 99 -1.32 1.00 -3.61
N THR A 100 -1.80 1.17 -2.37
CA THR A 100 -2.35 0.07 -1.56
C THR A 100 -3.65 -0.48 -2.17
N LEU A 101 -4.54 0.40 -2.65
CA LEU A 101 -5.76 0.00 -3.34
C LEU A 101 -5.46 -0.74 -4.64
N TYR A 102 -4.48 -0.27 -5.41
CA TYR A 102 -4.05 -0.91 -6.64
C TYR A 102 -3.57 -2.34 -6.39
N ALA A 103 -2.66 -2.51 -5.43
CA ALA A 103 -2.15 -3.83 -5.03
C ALA A 103 -3.26 -4.77 -4.54
N LEU A 104 -4.22 -4.25 -3.77
CA LEU A 104 -5.38 -5.02 -3.31
C LEU A 104 -6.25 -5.50 -4.48
N ILE A 105 -6.54 -4.63 -5.45
CA ILE A 105 -7.33 -4.97 -6.63
C ILE A 105 -6.58 -5.96 -7.51
N GLU A 106 -5.27 -5.78 -7.70
CA GLU A 106 -4.46 -6.72 -8.49
C GLU A 106 -4.52 -8.13 -7.90
N ASP A 107 -4.34 -8.26 -6.59
CA ASP A 107 -4.41 -9.55 -5.89
C ASP A 107 -5.79 -10.21 -6.03
N LEU A 108 -6.87 -9.45 -5.84
CA LEU A 108 -8.24 -9.96 -6.01
C LEU A 108 -8.46 -10.48 -7.44
N LEU A 109 -7.96 -9.78 -8.45
CA LEU A 109 -8.11 -10.15 -9.85
C LEU A 109 -7.29 -11.39 -10.24
N GLN A 110 -6.21 -11.69 -9.50
CA GLN A 110 -5.32 -12.84 -9.72
C GLN A 110 -5.79 -14.09 -8.98
N GLN A 111 -6.36 -13.92 -7.78
CA GLN A 111 -6.81 -15.05 -6.95
C GLN A 111 -8.20 -15.56 -7.34
N THR A 112 -8.99 -14.74 -8.05
CA THR A 112 -10.40 -15.04 -8.30
C THR A 112 -10.83 -14.71 -9.73
N SER A 113 -11.93 -15.29 -10.19
CA SER A 113 -12.56 -14.95 -11.47
C SER A 113 -13.44 -13.69 -11.40
N ILE A 114 -13.25 -12.87 -10.37
CA ILE A 114 -14.07 -11.70 -10.09
C ILE A 114 -14.02 -10.66 -11.21
N LYS A 115 -15.16 -10.01 -11.42
CA LYS A 115 -15.29 -8.84 -12.29
C LYS A 115 -15.45 -7.58 -11.46
N ILE A 116 -14.44 -6.72 -11.49
CA ILE A 116 -14.42 -5.45 -10.76
C ILE A 116 -14.66 -4.30 -11.75
N ARG A 117 -15.47 -3.33 -11.33
CA ARG A 117 -15.67 -2.04 -11.99
C ARG A 117 -15.65 -0.94 -10.94
N PHE A 118 -15.51 0.31 -11.36
CA PHE A 118 -15.75 1.45 -10.49
C PHE A 118 -16.69 2.48 -11.10
N SER A 119 -17.37 3.25 -10.25
CA SER A 119 -18.01 4.51 -10.63
C SER A 119 -17.09 5.68 -10.29
N LEU A 120 -17.15 6.72 -11.11
CA LEU A 120 -16.36 7.93 -10.93
C LEU A 120 -16.93 8.79 -9.80
N SER A 121 -16.07 9.58 -9.16
CA SER A 121 -16.48 10.61 -8.21
C SER A 121 -17.33 11.68 -8.89
N LYS A 122 -18.43 12.04 -8.22
CA LYS A 122 -19.27 13.18 -8.57
C LYS A 122 -18.86 14.44 -7.80
N MET A 123 -18.02 14.30 -6.78
CA MET A 123 -17.65 15.37 -5.87
C MET A 123 -16.37 16.08 -6.28
N ASN A 124 -15.40 15.37 -6.85
CA ASN A 124 -14.13 15.97 -7.26
C ASN A 124 -13.57 15.33 -8.55
N PRO A 125 -13.43 16.09 -9.66
CA PRO A 125 -12.79 15.61 -10.89
C PRO A 125 -11.33 15.16 -10.73
N GLU A 126 -10.57 15.70 -9.77
CA GLU A 126 -9.19 15.30 -9.54
C GLU A 126 -9.08 13.83 -9.10
N VAL A 127 -10.02 13.36 -8.26
CA VAL A 127 -10.12 11.94 -7.89
C VAL A 127 -10.23 11.09 -9.16
N ASN A 128 -11.04 11.52 -10.12
CA ASN A 128 -11.22 10.80 -11.38
C ASN A 128 -9.94 10.81 -12.24
N SER A 129 -9.19 11.91 -12.23
CA SER A 129 -7.89 11.99 -12.88
C SER A 129 -6.90 11.01 -12.24
N THR A 130 -6.80 10.98 -10.91
CA THR A 130 -5.93 10.04 -10.18
C THR A 130 -6.29 8.58 -10.45
N LEU A 131 -7.58 8.23 -10.46
CA LEU A 131 -8.05 6.87 -10.79
C LEU A 131 -7.69 6.45 -12.23
N ARG A 132 -7.68 7.38 -13.18
CA ARG A 132 -7.29 7.11 -14.57
C ARG A 132 -5.78 6.99 -14.73
N VAL A 133 -5.03 7.95 -14.19
CA VAL A 133 -3.56 8.00 -14.29
C VAL A 133 -2.92 6.82 -13.59
N SER A 134 -3.46 6.37 -12.45
CA SER A 134 -2.98 5.18 -11.72
C SER A 134 -3.14 3.85 -12.48
N TYR A 135 -3.80 3.84 -13.64
CA TYR A 135 -4.11 2.63 -14.44
C TYR A 135 -5.02 1.61 -13.75
N LEU A 136 -5.73 1.99 -12.68
CA LEU A 136 -6.72 1.12 -12.04
C LEU A 136 -7.75 0.57 -13.04
N GLN A 137 -8.26 1.42 -13.95
CA GLN A 137 -9.19 0.97 -14.97
C GLN A 137 -8.58 -0.06 -15.93
N LYS A 138 -7.33 0.16 -16.35
CA LYS A 138 -6.61 -0.77 -17.24
C LYS A 138 -6.35 -2.10 -16.57
N LEU A 139 -5.99 -2.09 -15.28
CA LEU A 139 -5.81 -3.28 -14.46
C LEU A 139 -7.09 -4.15 -14.43
N MET A 140 -8.26 -3.52 -14.29
CA MET A 140 -9.55 -4.22 -14.25
C MET A 140 -10.01 -4.77 -15.61
N THR A 141 -9.54 -4.19 -16.73
CA THR A 141 -9.95 -4.62 -18.08
C THR A 141 -8.97 -5.59 -18.73
N ASN A 142 -7.66 -5.36 -18.56
CA ASN A 142 -6.59 -6.06 -19.28
C ASN A 142 -5.64 -6.71 -18.28
N LYS A 143 -6.11 -7.82 -17.68
CA LYS A 143 -5.46 -8.51 -16.55
C LYS A 143 -4.01 -8.95 -16.78
N SER A 144 -3.52 -9.03 -18.03
CA SER A 144 -2.26 -9.72 -18.36
C SER A 144 -1.15 -8.87 -18.96
N ASP A 145 -1.41 -7.68 -19.52
CA ASP A 145 -0.40 -6.95 -20.31
C ASP A 145 -0.48 -5.43 -20.13
N ILE A 146 -0.17 -4.96 -18.92
CA ILE A 146 0.07 -3.52 -18.72
C ILE A 146 1.48 -3.20 -19.20
N THR A 147 1.56 -2.42 -20.27
CA THR A 147 2.82 -1.86 -20.76
C THR A 147 3.03 -0.44 -20.23
N TYR A 148 4.27 -0.15 -19.86
CA TYR A 148 4.69 1.15 -19.33
C TYR A 148 5.50 1.90 -20.38
N ASN A 149 5.20 3.19 -20.57
CA ASN A 149 6.00 4.06 -21.42
C ASN A 149 6.84 4.98 -20.54
N PHE A 150 8.13 4.67 -20.43
CA PHE A 150 9.11 5.44 -19.64
C PHE A 150 9.71 6.64 -20.40
N LYS A 151 9.37 6.83 -21.68
CA LYS A 151 9.87 7.94 -22.51
C LYS A 151 8.87 9.10 -22.61
N THR A 152 7.83 9.09 -21.78
CA THR A 152 6.76 10.08 -21.79
C THR A 152 7.06 11.27 -20.87
N LYS A 153 6.50 12.44 -21.17
CA LYS A 153 6.44 13.57 -20.22
C LYS A 153 5.22 13.52 -19.29
N LEU A 154 4.30 12.57 -19.51
CA LEU A 154 3.12 12.38 -18.68
C LEU A 154 3.47 11.69 -17.35
N PRO A 155 2.66 11.86 -16.29
CA PRO A 155 2.86 11.12 -15.04
C PRO A 155 2.83 9.60 -15.26
N LEU A 156 3.73 8.89 -14.61
CA LEU A 156 3.72 7.43 -14.61
C LEU A 156 2.50 6.89 -13.86
N PRO A 157 1.90 5.77 -14.32
CA PRO A 157 0.91 5.04 -13.55
C PRO A 157 1.56 4.33 -12.36
N VAL A 158 0.76 3.60 -11.57
CA VAL A 158 1.32 2.62 -10.64
C VAL A 158 2.05 1.54 -11.47
N ILE A 159 3.32 1.32 -11.14
CA ILE A 159 4.17 0.31 -11.79
C ILE A 159 4.23 -0.90 -10.87
N THR A 160 3.82 -2.05 -11.39
CA THR A 160 4.03 -3.36 -10.75
C THR A 160 5.29 -4.00 -11.32
N GLY A 161 6.16 -4.49 -10.44
CA GLY A 161 7.38 -5.22 -10.80
C GLY A 161 7.67 -6.39 -9.86
N CYS A 162 8.65 -7.21 -10.24
CA CYS A 162 9.25 -8.24 -9.40
C CYS A 162 10.78 -8.10 -9.48
N SER A 163 11.48 -8.34 -8.36
CA SER A 163 12.94 -8.17 -8.32
C SER A 163 13.35 -6.79 -8.88
N ASN A 164 14.42 -6.67 -9.67
CA ASN A 164 14.90 -5.41 -10.23
C ASN A 164 14.17 -4.94 -11.50
N GLN A 165 13.03 -5.53 -11.85
CA GLN A 165 12.29 -5.17 -13.05
C GLN A 165 11.91 -3.68 -13.05
N TYR A 166 12.14 -2.96 -14.15
CA TYR A 166 11.83 -1.53 -14.30
C TYR A 166 12.58 -0.56 -13.37
N VAL A 167 13.45 -0.99 -12.46
CA VAL A 167 14.17 -0.07 -11.55
C VAL A 167 14.96 0.97 -12.33
N ASP A 168 15.81 0.54 -13.26
CA ASP A 168 16.61 1.44 -14.10
C ASP A 168 15.72 2.33 -14.98
N SER A 169 14.64 1.77 -15.53
CA SER A 169 13.68 2.53 -16.36
C SER A 169 12.93 3.61 -15.57
N ILE A 170 12.64 3.36 -14.29
CA ILE A 170 12.04 4.35 -13.39
C ILE A 170 13.05 5.46 -13.10
N VAL A 171 14.30 5.10 -12.78
CA VAL A 171 15.37 6.07 -12.55
C VAL A 171 15.58 6.96 -13.77
N ASP A 172 15.72 6.35 -14.96
CA ASP A 172 15.87 7.08 -16.22
C ASP A 172 14.71 8.04 -16.48
N TYR A 173 13.47 7.57 -16.24
CA TYR A 173 12.29 8.42 -16.37
C TYR A 173 12.37 9.61 -15.40
N LEU A 174 12.76 9.40 -14.14
CA LEU A 174 12.84 10.48 -13.17
C LEU A 174 13.88 11.53 -13.59
N ILE A 175 15.05 11.11 -14.06
CA ILE A 175 16.10 12.02 -14.55
C ILE A 175 15.59 12.83 -15.76
N GLN A 176 14.95 12.17 -16.73
CA GLN A 176 14.51 12.82 -17.96
C GLN A 176 13.28 13.72 -17.77
N SER A 177 12.25 13.21 -17.09
CA SER A 177 10.95 13.89 -16.98
C SER A 177 10.93 14.97 -15.91
N VAL A 178 11.77 14.84 -14.88
CA VAL A 178 11.72 15.71 -13.71
C VAL A 178 12.88 16.70 -13.69
N TYR A 179 14.07 16.31 -14.18
CA TYR A 179 15.28 17.14 -14.17
C TYR A 179 15.69 17.62 -15.56
N GLU A 180 14.91 17.30 -16.60
CA GLU A 180 15.23 17.63 -18.00
C GLU A 180 16.63 17.16 -18.43
N GLY A 181 17.16 16.10 -17.80
CA GLY A 181 18.52 15.60 -18.02
C GLY A 181 19.64 16.37 -17.31
N ASN A 182 19.32 17.38 -16.49
CA ASN A 182 20.28 18.23 -15.78
C ASN A 182 20.35 17.90 -14.28
N MET A 183 20.49 16.62 -13.93
CA MET A 183 20.66 16.21 -12.53
C MET A 183 22.14 16.15 -12.14
N GLU A 184 22.49 16.68 -10.97
CA GLU A 184 23.82 16.51 -10.38
C GLU A 184 24.13 15.00 -10.14
N PRO A 185 25.30 14.49 -10.54
CA PRO A 185 25.62 13.05 -10.46
C PRO A 185 25.47 12.45 -9.06
N GLU A 186 25.75 13.21 -8.00
CA GLU A 186 25.60 12.73 -6.62
C GLU A 186 24.12 12.52 -6.24
N LYS A 187 23.23 13.39 -6.72
CA LYS A 187 21.78 13.30 -6.48
C LYS A 187 21.18 12.12 -7.23
N GLU A 188 21.63 11.91 -8.47
CA GLU A 188 21.28 10.74 -9.29
C GLU A 188 21.66 9.43 -8.62
N TRP A 189 22.91 9.34 -8.17
CA TRP A 189 23.39 8.18 -7.45
C TRP A 189 22.59 7.93 -6.17
N THR A 190 22.29 8.99 -5.41
CA THR A 190 21.55 8.87 -4.14
C THR A 190 20.11 8.37 -4.37
N ILE A 191 19.41 8.88 -5.39
CA ILE A 191 18.07 8.43 -5.78
C ILE A 191 18.10 6.98 -6.25
N SER A 192 19.02 6.64 -7.14
CA SER A 192 19.19 5.29 -7.68
C SER A 192 19.42 4.26 -6.58
N VAL A 193 20.32 4.55 -5.64
CA VAL A 193 20.61 3.68 -4.48
C VAL A 193 19.40 3.55 -3.56
N ALA A 194 18.66 4.65 -3.32
CA ALA A 194 17.46 4.63 -2.48
C ALA A 194 16.36 3.73 -3.06
N ILE A 195 16.05 3.87 -4.35
CA ILE A 195 15.03 3.05 -5.04
C ILE A 195 15.49 1.59 -5.12
N GLN A 196 16.73 1.35 -5.55
CA GLN A 196 17.27 0.00 -5.71
C GLN A 196 17.29 -0.76 -4.37
N GLU A 197 17.71 -0.14 -3.27
CA GLU A 197 17.70 -0.80 -1.97
C GLU A 197 16.27 -1.06 -1.46
N ALA A 198 15.33 -0.12 -1.68
CA ALA A 198 13.94 -0.31 -1.30
C ALA A 198 13.32 -1.51 -2.04
N VAL A 199 13.56 -1.63 -3.34
CA VAL A 199 13.12 -2.78 -4.16
C VAL A 199 13.84 -4.08 -3.77
N ASN A 200 15.16 -4.02 -3.53
CA ASN A 200 15.93 -5.18 -3.07
C ASN A 200 15.45 -5.70 -1.72
N ASN A 201 15.05 -4.82 -0.79
CA ASN A 201 14.48 -5.23 0.49
C ASN A 201 13.21 -6.08 0.29
N VAL A 202 12.40 -5.78 -0.73
CA VAL A 202 11.24 -6.60 -1.08
C VAL A 202 11.68 -7.98 -1.56
N GLY A 203 12.58 -8.04 -2.56
CA GLY A 203 13.05 -9.30 -3.13
C GLY A 203 13.77 -10.21 -2.14
N LEU A 204 14.53 -9.63 -1.20
CA LEU A 204 15.33 -10.39 -0.24
C LEU A 204 14.56 -10.79 1.01
N HIS A 205 13.63 -9.95 1.50
CA HIS A 205 13.12 -10.10 2.86
C HIS A 205 11.60 -10.10 3.00
N ALA A 206 10.86 -9.40 2.14
CA ALA A 206 9.41 -9.23 2.31
C ALA A 206 8.65 -10.57 2.23
N TYR A 207 9.12 -11.50 1.39
CA TYR A 207 8.45 -12.78 1.16
C TYR A 207 9.40 -13.95 1.49
N PRO A 208 9.50 -14.38 2.76
CA PRO A 208 10.44 -15.43 3.19
C PRO A 208 10.00 -16.85 2.80
N ALA A 209 8.70 -17.07 2.54
CA ALA A 209 8.14 -18.38 2.17
C ALA A 209 7.91 -18.54 0.65
N ASP A 210 8.25 -17.54 -0.15
CA ASP A 210 8.02 -17.52 -1.60
C ASP A 210 9.34 -17.63 -2.36
N ASP A 211 9.65 -18.84 -2.82
CA ASP A 211 10.79 -19.13 -3.69
C ASP A 211 10.43 -19.05 -5.19
N SER A 212 9.18 -18.73 -5.53
CA SER A 212 8.70 -18.71 -6.92
C SER A 212 9.23 -17.52 -7.74
N GLY A 213 9.96 -16.60 -7.11
CA GLY A 213 10.48 -15.38 -7.74
C GLY A 213 9.42 -14.30 -7.99
N LYS A 214 8.17 -14.52 -7.58
CA LYS A 214 7.03 -13.60 -7.77
C LYS A 214 6.86 -12.60 -6.61
N LYS A 215 7.98 -12.14 -6.05
CA LYS A 215 8.04 -11.18 -4.96
C LYS A 215 7.70 -9.79 -5.49
N LYS A 216 6.41 -9.50 -5.51
CA LYS A 216 5.85 -8.29 -6.12
C LYS A 216 6.09 -7.06 -5.27
N TRP A 217 6.25 -5.95 -5.97
CA TRP A 217 6.18 -4.62 -5.41
C TRP A 217 5.41 -3.72 -6.37
N TRP A 218 4.92 -2.62 -5.81
CA TRP A 218 4.28 -1.54 -6.55
C TRP A 218 5.03 -0.24 -6.27
N ILE A 219 5.22 0.58 -7.30
CA ILE A 219 5.80 1.92 -7.19
C ILE A 219 4.84 2.95 -7.77
N LEU A 220 4.70 4.08 -7.09
CA LEU A 220 4.03 5.27 -7.57
C LEU A 220 4.98 6.47 -7.45
N CYS A 221 5.14 7.19 -8.56
CA CYS A 221 5.94 8.41 -8.64
C CYS A 221 5.05 9.58 -9.05
N GLN A 222 5.07 10.67 -8.30
CA GLN A 222 4.31 11.86 -8.64
C GLN A 222 5.10 13.13 -8.36
N VAL A 223 5.07 14.07 -9.29
CA VAL A 223 5.62 15.42 -9.09
C VAL A 223 4.48 16.36 -8.70
N ILE A 224 4.62 17.03 -7.55
CA ILE A 224 3.67 18.03 -7.04
C ILE A 224 4.48 19.20 -6.51
N ASP A 225 4.19 20.43 -6.96
CA ASP A 225 4.81 21.67 -6.46
C ASP A 225 6.34 21.58 -6.28
N LYS A 226 7.03 21.10 -7.32
CA LYS A 226 8.50 20.92 -7.38
C LYS A 226 9.07 19.89 -6.39
N GLN A 227 8.24 19.01 -5.87
CA GLN A 227 8.64 17.88 -5.06
C GLN A 227 8.29 16.59 -5.80
N LEU A 228 9.25 15.67 -5.89
CA LEU A 228 9.00 14.31 -6.35
C LEU A 228 8.64 13.44 -5.16
N TYR A 229 7.44 12.89 -5.16
CA TYR A 229 6.95 11.91 -4.21
C TYR A 229 7.12 10.51 -4.78
N LEU A 230 7.81 9.66 -4.04
CA LEU A 230 8.06 8.26 -4.34
C LEU A 230 7.39 7.40 -3.27
N ALA A 231 6.50 6.50 -3.67
CA ALA A 231 5.90 5.51 -2.79
C ALA A 231 6.18 4.10 -3.32
N ILE A 232 6.64 3.21 -2.45
CA ILE A 232 6.93 1.82 -2.74
C ILE A 232 6.15 0.96 -1.75
N TYR A 233 5.42 -0.02 -2.27
CA TYR A 233 4.59 -0.91 -1.48
C TYR A 233 4.92 -2.37 -1.78
N ASP A 234 4.96 -3.18 -0.72
CA ASP A 234 4.94 -4.64 -0.79
C ASP A 234 3.89 -5.21 0.16
N LYS A 235 3.41 -6.42 -0.15
CA LYS A 235 2.45 -7.18 0.67
C LYS A 235 3.10 -8.31 1.47
N GLY A 236 4.39 -8.18 1.77
CA GLY A 236 5.15 -9.19 2.50
C GLY A 236 4.81 -9.25 4.00
N VAL A 237 5.71 -9.85 4.78
CA VAL A 237 5.57 -10.01 6.23
C VAL A 237 5.78 -8.72 7.03
N GLY A 238 6.25 -7.66 6.36
CA GLY A 238 6.53 -6.36 6.98
C GLY A 238 7.87 -6.28 7.69
N ILE A 239 8.39 -5.05 7.83
CA ILE A 239 9.67 -4.77 8.50
C ILE A 239 9.76 -5.41 9.89
N PRO A 240 8.76 -5.29 10.79
CA PRO A 240 8.84 -5.86 12.14
C PRO A 240 9.21 -7.35 12.14
N MET A 241 8.67 -8.13 11.21
CA MET A 241 8.95 -9.56 11.12
C MET A 241 10.32 -9.88 10.52
N THR A 242 10.90 -8.99 9.71
CA THR A 242 12.19 -9.21 9.06
C THR A 242 13.39 -8.85 9.94
N ILE A 243 13.26 -7.84 10.82
CA ILE A 243 14.42 -7.31 11.56
C ILE A 243 15.03 -8.34 12.52
N VAL A 244 14.22 -9.23 13.09
CA VAL A 244 14.67 -10.19 14.10
C VAL A 244 15.66 -11.22 13.57
N GLN A 245 15.72 -11.38 12.23
CA GLN A 245 16.65 -12.27 11.54
C GLN A 245 17.96 -11.57 11.17
N ARG A 246 18.05 -10.24 11.33
CA ARG A 246 19.22 -9.45 10.92
C ARG A 246 20.29 -9.43 11.99
N GLY A 247 21.56 -9.52 11.57
CA GLY A 247 22.71 -9.59 12.49
C GLY A 247 22.85 -8.39 13.44
N PHE A 248 22.37 -7.21 13.03
CA PHE A 248 22.40 -6.01 13.88
C PHE A 248 21.36 -6.01 15.01
N PHE A 249 20.32 -6.83 14.93
CA PHE A 249 19.12 -6.71 15.76
C PHE A 249 19.44 -6.76 17.25
N SER A 250 20.18 -7.77 17.71
CA SER A 250 20.50 -7.94 19.13
C SER A 250 21.26 -6.75 19.72
N SER A 251 22.20 -6.18 18.96
CA SER A 251 22.98 -5.01 19.39
C SER A 251 22.08 -3.78 19.52
N ARG A 252 21.30 -3.48 18.48
CA ARG A 252 20.41 -2.32 18.48
C ARG A 252 19.29 -2.45 19.50
N PHE A 253 18.71 -3.65 19.66
CA PHE A 253 17.65 -3.91 20.63
C PHE A 253 18.17 -3.72 22.07
N ARG A 254 19.37 -4.25 22.38
CA ARG A 254 20.01 -4.06 23.68
C ARG A 254 20.29 -2.59 24.00
N SER A 255 20.84 -1.84 23.03
CA SER A 255 21.25 -0.46 23.26
C SER A 255 20.07 0.52 23.34
N ASN A 256 19.01 0.31 22.56
CA ASN A 256 17.89 1.25 22.48
C ASN A 256 16.73 0.89 23.42
N TYR A 257 16.52 -0.40 23.71
CA TYR A 257 15.44 -0.87 24.59
C TYR A 257 15.96 -1.89 25.62
N PRO A 258 16.87 -1.50 26.53
CA PRO A 258 17.56 -2.41 27.44
C PRO A 258 16.63 -3.21 28.35
N ASN A 259 15.52 -2.59 28.78
CA ASN A 259 14.51 -3.24 29.63
C ASN A 259 13.78 -4.37 28.87
N ALA A 260 13.29 -4.08 27.67
CA ALA A 260 12.65 -5.05 26.79
C ALA A 260 13.64 -6.15 26.36
N TYR A 261 14.90 -5.80 26.10
CA TYR A 261 15.96 -6.77 25.80
C TYR A 261 16.24 -7.71 26.98
N SER A 262 16.24 -7.20 28.22
CA SER A 262 16.38 -8.04 29.41
C SER A 262 15.25 -9.07 29.53
N MET A 263 14.00 -8.66 29.24
CA MET A 263 12.87 -9.58 29.17
C MET A 263 13.04 -10.61 28.07
N TYR A 264 13.44 -10.19 26.87
CA TYR A 264 13.74 -11.09 25.75
C TYR A 264 14.77 -12.16 26.13
N VAL A 265 15.88 -11.78 26.79
CA VAL A 265 16.91 -12.73 27.23
C VAL A 265 16.39 -13.69 28.31
N LYS A 266 15.53 -13.23 29.23
CA LYS A 266 14.87 -14.12 30.19
C LYS A 266 13.99 -15.15 29.48
N MET A 267 13.18 -14.72 28.52
CA MET A 267 12.30 -15.59 27.74
C MET A 267 13.07 -16.58 26.86
N LEU A 268 14.20 -16.15 26.27
CA LEU A 268 15.10 -17.02 25.52
C LEU A 268 15.56 -18.21 26.37
N ARG A 269 15.87 -17.97 27.65
CA ARG A 269 16.33 -19.01 28.58
C ARG A 269 15.20 -19.92 29.06
N SER A 270 14.01 -19.37 29.29
CA SER A 270 12.89 -20.12 29.89
C SER A 270 12.03 -20.88 28.88
N SER A 271 11.86 -20.34 27.66
CA SER A 271 10.83 -20.78 26.70
C SER A 271 11.39 -21.07 25.30
N GLY A 272 12.70 -20.94 25.14
CA GLY A 272 13.40 -21.20 23.88
C GLY A 272 13.30 -20.07 22.86
N ARG A 273 14.06 -20.22 21.77
CA ARG A 273 14.27 -19.16 20.77
C ARG A 273 12.99 -18.76 20.02
N ALA A 274 12.17 -19.72 19.62
CA ALA A 274 10.96 -19.46 18.85
C ALA A 274 9.95 -18.61 19.64
N ALA A 275 9.69 -18.96 20.90
CA ALA A 275 8.75 -18.24 21.77
C ALA A 275 9.27 -16.84 22.15
N ALA A 276 10.58 -16.70 22.38
CA ALA A 276 11.18 -15.40 22.65
C ALA A 276 11.09 -14.46 21.44
N LEU A 277 11.41 -14.95 20.24
CA LEU A 277 11.32 -14.17 19.00
C LEU A 277 9.88 -13.80 18.66
N SER A 278 8.93 -14.73 18.83
CA SER A 278 7.52 -14.41 18.64
C SER A 278 7.04 -13.35 19.61
N SER A 279 7.58 -13.28 20.83
CA SER A 279 7.21 -12.24 21.80
C SER A 279 7.87 -10.87 21.52
N VAL A 280 8.88 -10.79 20.65
CA VAL A 280 9.47 -9.50 20.27
C VAL A 280 8.50 -8.71 19.38
N VAL A 281 8.00 -9.33 18.31
CA VAL A 281 7.24 -8.66 17.24
C VAL A 281 5.86 -9.27 16.98
N GLY A 282 5.51 -10.37 17.65
CA GLY A 282 4.24 -11.08 17.52
C GLY A 282 3.56 -11.39 18.86
N GLY A 283 2.37 -12.01 18.79
CA GLY A 283 1.59 -12.36 19.99
C GLY A 283 0.84 -11.19 20.64
N THR A 284 0.19 -11.46 21.77
CA THR A 284 -0.70 -10.53 22.50
C THR A 284 0.05 -9.54 23.40
N LYS A 285 1.33 -9.79 23.71
CA LYS A 285 2.19 -8.89 24.48
C LYS A 285 3.56 -8.81 23.83
N ARG A 286 3.70 -7.87 22.90
CA ARG A 286 4.95 -7.63 22.17
C ARG A 286 5.93 -6.87 23.06
N LEU A 287 7.21 -7.23 23.01
CA LEU A 287 8.29 -6.51 23.68
C LEU A 287 8.69 -5.23 22.94
N LEU A 288 8.41 -5.18 21.64
CA LEU A 288 8.52 -3.99 20.81
C LEU A 288 7.20 -3.78 20.08
N SER A 289 6.75 -2.53 20.00
CA SER A 289 5.71 -2.18 19.05
C SER A 289 6.24 -2.28 17.61
N ASP A 290 5.33 -2.34 16.63
CA ASP A 290 5.73 -2.37 15.22
C ASP A 290 6.43 -1.05 14.83
N SER A 291 6.02 0.09 15.39
CA SER A 291 6.68 1.38 15.12
C SER A 291 8.10 1.44 15.70
N GLU A 292 8.33 0.87 16.89
CA GLU A 292 9.67 0.71 17.48
C GLU A 292 10.55 -0.25 16.67
N ALA A 293 9.98 -1.34 16.17
CA ALA A 293 10.68 -2.29 15.30
C ALA A 293 11.11 -1.63 13.98
N ILE A 294 10.22 -0.82 13.36
CA ILE A 294 10.58 -0.01 12.19
C ILE A 294 11.71 0.95 12.55
N ASN A 295 11.64 1.65 13.68
CA ASN A 295 12.70 2.56 14.12
C ASN A 295 14.06 1.86 14.24
N LEU A 296 14.11 0.66 14.86
CA LEU A 296 15.34 -0.14 14.96
C LEU A 296 15.95 -0.47 13.59
N SER A 297 15.12 -0.72 12.58
CA SER A 297 15.59 -0.98 11.21
C SER A 297 16.26 0.25 10.58
N MET A 298 15.80 1.43 10.96
CA MET A 298 16.23 2.72 10.42
C MET A 298 17.47 3.29 11.10
N ILE A 299 17.91 2.72 12.23
CA ILE A 299 19.17 3.12 12.86
C ILE A 299 20.34 2.75 11.94
N PRO A 300 21.35 3.63 11.74
CA PRO A 300 22.52 3.29 10.94
C PRO A 300 23.43 2.27 11.65
N ASP A 301 24.08 1.37 10.91
CA ASP A 301 25.17 0.56 11.49
C ASP A 301 26.38 1.44 11.84
N SER A 302 26.81 1.38 13.10
CA SER A 302 27.98 2.10 13.64
C SER A 302 29.32 1.47 13.25
N THR A 303 29.31 0.23 12.72
CA THR A 303 30.53 -0.45 12.27
C THR A 303 30.81 -0.15 10.80
N ARG A 304 31.71 0.82 10.55
CA ARG A 304 32.38 1.02 9.26
C ARG A 304 33.11 -0.27 8.86
N THR A 305 32.64 -0.94 7.82
CA THR A 305 33.52 -1.39 6.72
C THR A 305 32.75 -1.30 5.42
N SER A 306 33.33 -0.62 4.44
CA SER A 306 32.86 -0.40 3.07
C SER A 306 32.90 -1.67 2.22
N LYS A 307 32.55 -2.84 2.78
CA LYS A 307 32.61 -4.14 2.10
C LYS A 307 31.27 -4.85 1.97
N SER A 308 30.25 -4.51 2.78
CA SER A 308 28.89 -5.01 2.57
C SER A 308 27.99 -3.90 2.03
N LYS A 309 27.43 -4.08 0.84
CA LYS A 309 26.49 -3.14 0.19
C LYS A 309 25.13 -3.03 0.90
N HIS A 310 24.87 -3.85 1.93
CA HIS A 310 23.59 -3.88 2.64
C HIS A 310 23.47 -2.80 3.71
N GLY A 311 22.31 -2.14 3.81
CA GLY A 311 22.02 -1.13 4.84
C GLY A 311 22.38 0.31 4.45
N GLN A 312 22.69 0.56 3.18
CA GLN A 312 22.93 1.92 2.66
C GLN A 312 21.62 2.65 2.31
N GLY A 313 20.55 1.95 1.90
CA GLY A 313 19.35 2.65 1.45
C GLY A 313 18.57 3.36 2.56
N SER A 314 18.51 2.85 3.79
CA SER A 314 17.89 3.61 4.90
C SER A 314 18.70 4.87 5.24
N LYS A 315 20.02 4.85 5.03
CA LYS A 315 20.88 6.03 5.12
C LYS A 315 20.61 7.00 3.95
N SER A 316 20.53 6.50 2.71
CA SER A 316 20.26 7.32 1.52
C SER A 316 18.88 7.98 1.56
N ILE A 317 17.83 7.25 1.94
CA ILE A 317 16.48 7.82 2.07
C ILE A 317 16.45 8.87 3.18
N LYS A 318 17.07 8.61 4.34
CA LYS A 318 17.20 9.62 5.41
C LYS A 318 17.96 10.85 4.92
N ARG A 319 19.08 10.67 4.21
CA ARG A 319 19.86 11.76 3.63
C ARG A 319 18.99 12.64 2.72
N LEU A 320 18.25 12.04 1.79
CA LEU A 320 17.33 12.76 0.88
C LEU A 320 16.27 13.58 1.63
N VAL A 321 15.80 13.09 2.78
CA VAL A 321 14.80 13.77 3.61
C VAL A 321 15.44 14.93 4.39
N GLU A 322 16.65 14.76 4.93
CA GLU A 322 17.32 15.82 5.69
C GLU A 322 17.84 16.97 4.81
N GLU A 323 18.21 16.66 3.57
CA GLU A 323 18.67 17.65 2.58
C GLU A 323 17.50 18.43 1.93
N ASN A 324 16.26 18.03 2.19
CA ASN A 324 15.05 18.64 1.63
C ASN A 324 14.28 19.39 2.72
N VAL A 325 14.08 20.70 2.56
CA VAL A 325 13.33 21.53 3.53
C VAL A 325 11.91 20.99 3.78
N ASP A 326 11.24 20.51 2.73
CA ASP A 326 9.92 19.88 2.83
C ASP A 326 10.00 18.35 2.98
N GLY A 327 11.19 17.84 3.29
CA GLY A 327 11.49 16.42 3.33
C GLY A 327 10.67 15.71 4.39
N LYS A 328 9.94 14.68 3.96
CA LYS A 328 9.18 13.80 4.83
C LYS A 328 9.25 12.35 4.37
N LEU A 329 9.54 11.46 5.31
CA LEU A 329 9.56 10.01 5.15
C LEU A 329 8.46 9.40 6.00
N TRP A 330 7.69 8.51 5.38
CA TRP A 330 6.66 7.70 5.99
C TRP A 330 6.99 6.23 5.76
N ILE A 331 6.95 5.43 6.82
CA ILE A 331 7.06 3.97 6.73
C ILE A 331 5.89 3.38 7.50
N PHE A 332 4.92 2.83 6.78
CA PHE A 332 3.87 2.01 7.36
C PHE A 332 4.28 0.55 7.23
N SER A 333 4.24 -0.21 8.32
CA SER A 333 4.41 -1.65 8.25
C SER A 333 3.68 -2.34 9.39
N ASN A 334 2.78 -3.26 9.05
CA ASN A 334 1.87 -3.91 10.00
C ASN A 334 1.15 -2.85 10.84
N SER A 335 1.25 -2.90 12.17
CA SER A 335 0.60 -1.94 13.07
C SER A 335 1.50 -0.76 13.42
N GLY A 336 2.59 -0.54 12.69
CA GLY A 336 3.56 0.50 12.99
C GLY A 336 3.60 1.58 11.92
N LEU A 337 3.74 2.82 12.35
CA LEU A 337 4.07 3.97 11.52
C LEU A 337 5.30 4.68 12.08
N TYR A 338 6.29 4.88 11.23
CA TYR A 338 7.44 5.75 11.46
C TYR A 338 7.34 6.97 10.56
N VAL A 339 7.49 8.17 11.12
CA VAL A 339 7.53 9.43 10.39
C VAL A 339 8.82 10.16 10.70
N LYS A 340 9.52 10.65 9.67
CA LYS A 340 10.67 11.54 9.83
C LYS A 340 10.49 12.76 8.93
N SER A 341 10.55 13.94 9.53
CA SER A 341 10.65 15.21 8.81
C SER A 341 12.07 15.77 8.92
N GLN A 342 12.44 16.66 8.00
CA GLN A 342 13.70 17.39 8.07
C GLN A 342 13.86 18.09 9.42
N GLY A 343 15.03 17.95 10.04
CA GLY A 343 15.38 18.66 11.29
C GLY A 343 14.62 18.24 12.56
N ALA A 344 13.59 17.38 12.47
CA ALA A 344 12.79 16.92 13.60
C ALA A 344 13.22 15.52 14.08
N GLU A 345 12.94 15.14 15.33
CA GLU A 345 13.05 13.73 15.71
C GLU A 345 11.99 12.88 14.98
N GLN A 346 12.22 11.57 14.91
CA GLN A 346 11.22 10.67 14.34
C GLN A 346 10.01 10.51 15.27
N ASP A 347 8.81 10.50 14.69
CA ASP A 347 7.59 10.13 15.38
C ASP A 347 7.30 8.64 15.16
N LEU A 348 6.95 7.95 16.25
CA LEU A 348 6.55 6.54 16.24
C LEU A 348 5.08 6.46 16.65
N VAL A 349 4.25 5.88 15.78
CA VAL A 349 2.81 5.76 15.98
C VAL A 349 2.40 4.30 15.82
N ASP A 350 1.73 3.77 16.84
CA ASP A 350 1.08 2.46 16.75
C ASP A 350 -0.33 2.63 16.16
N LEU A 351 -0.53 1.98 15.02
CA LEU A 351 -1.74 2.09 14.23
C LEU A 351 -2.88 1.30 14.88
N PRO A 352 -4.11 1.85 14.90
CA PRO A 352 -5.28 1.16 15.46
C PRO A 352 -5.72 -0.04 14.62
N MET A 353 -5.30 -0.10 13.35
CA MET A 353 -5.55 -1.21 12.44
C MET A 353 -4.34 -1.38 11.52
N PRO A 354 -3.90 -2.62 11.24
CA PRO A 354 -2.65 -2.86 10.52
C PRO A 354 -2.78 -2.60 9.01
N ILE A 355 -1.68 -2.16 8.41
CA ILE A 355 -1.46 -2.21 6.96
C ILE A 355 -0.60 -3.43 6.65
N SER A 356 -1.10 -4.32 5.78
CA SER A 356 -0.35 -5.51 5.37
C SER A 356 0.96 -5.13 4.68
N GLY A 357 2.06 -5.80 5.02
CA GLY A 357 3.35 -5.59 4.37
C GLY A 357 4.04 -4.29 4.76
N THR A 358 4.65 -3.62 3.78
CA THR A 358 5.41 -2.37 4.00
C THR A 358 5.08 -1.36 2.92
N LEU A 359 4.70 -0.15 3.33
CA LEU A 359 4.58 1.03 2.47
C LEU A 359 5.63 2.05 2.90
N VAL A 360 6.56 2.38 2.02
CA VAL A 360 7.56 3.43 2.23
C VAL A 360 7.27 4.57 1.27
N GLN A 361 7.14 5.79 1.78
CA GLN A 361 6.99 6.99 0.96
C GLN A 361 7.94 8.08 1.42
N TRP A 362 8.66 8.69 0.50
CA TRP A 362 9.46 9.88 0.76
C TRP A 362 9.32 10.91 -0.37
N ASN A 363 9.78 12.13 -0.13
CA ASN A 363 9.83 13.17 -1.16
C ASN A 363 11.20 13.81 -1.27
N ILE A 364 11.49 14.29 -2.49
CA ILE A 364 12.76 14.86 -2.87
C ILE A 364 12.50 16.20 -3.53
N ASN A 365 13.23 17.22 -3.10
CA ASN A 365 13.19 18.53 -3.74
C ASN A 365 13.78 18.45 -5.16
N LEU A 366 13.12 19.07 -6.13
CA LEU A 366 13.53 19.10 -7.53
C LEU A 366 14.31 20.36 -7.91
N VAL A 367 14.40 21.35 -7.01
CA VAL A 367 15.12 22.61 -7.22
C VAL A 367 16.33 22.72 -6.31
#